data_AF-A0A034WRB7-F1
#
_entry.id   AF-A0A034WRB7-F1
#
_cell.length_a   1.000
_cell.length_b   1.000
_cell.length_c   1.000
_cell.angle_alpha   90.00
_cell.angle_beta   90.00
_cell.angle_gamma   90.00
#
_symmetry.space_group_name_H-M   'P 1'
#
loop_
_entity.id
_entity.type
_entity.pdbx_description
1 polymer ?
#
loop_
_entity_poly.entity_id
_entity_poly.type
_entity_poly.pdbx_seq_one_letter_code
_entity_poly.pdbx_strand_id
1 'polypeptide(L)'
;MARHANIATQSQASSIWGQTQSQPIENIIWGRLYGKNIKMNSIDLNADEFAAGRGETCNLMLTLDYLPEKILYRISKIHFTLKRENCDISNPVYIEDNSRNGTFINGERIGMNKTRILKNDDVISLCHPTNKAFVFKDLCPNEAQGLPKEITSTYYVSRKLGSGACGLVRLVFDIRSCEQFAMKMVKKNLLSESNAISRNKQLNSNDPEKVLNEANIMKSLSHPCVIKMHDIIDKPDSVYMVLEFMKGGDLLNRIITNRNLSEPISKLFFYQMCHAVKYLHDKGISHRDLKPDNVLLESSNEETLLKVSDFGLSKFVQNDSVMKTLCGTPLYVAPEVLQTGGRGAYTKKVDIWSLGVVLFTCLSGTLPFSDDFGTPASEQIKHGRFRFSHPTWKKVSQRATTLIKEMLIVDPKKRPTVDDVLKSSWLKDNEMLRKAKALMQLNTMDIDEEEENFLQPPKKRARR
;
A
#
# COMPACT_ATOMS: atom_id res chain seq x y z
N MET A 1 -66.97 16.85 4.40
CA MET A 1 -66.94 15.37 4.42
C MET A 1 -65.47 14.99 4.58
N ALA A 2 -64.97 14.58 5.76
CA ALA A 2 -64.97 13.20 6.29
C ALA A 2 -64.08 12.24 5.46
N ARG A 3 -63.21 11.36 6.01
CA ARG A 3 -62.71 11.11 7.40
C ARG A 3 -61.40 10.26 7.30
N HIS A 4 -60.58 10.29 8.37
CA HIS A 4 -59.40 9.47 8.74
C HIS A 4 -58.84 8.31 7.87
N ALA A 5 -57.49 8.20 7.81
CA ALA A 5 -56.71 7.04 8.31
C ALA A 5 -55.20 7.38 8.49
N ASN A 6 -54.47 6.58 9.27
CA ASN A 6 -53.09 6.81 9.78
C ASN A 6 -51.99 5.98 9.05
N ILE A 7 -50.74 6.11 9.55
CA ILE A 7 -49.54 5.24 9.36
C ILE A 7 -48.69 5.64 8.13
N ALA A 8 -47.36 5.80 8.14
CA ALA A 8 -46.32 6.10 9.16
C ALA A 8 -45.05 6.56 8.37
N THR A 9 -43.88 6.94 8.90
CA THR A 9 -43.28 6.91 10.25
C THR A 9 -42.26 8.07 10.37
N GLN A 10 -41.85 8.48 11.58
CA GLN A 10 -40.63 9.30 11.79
C GLN A 10 -39.44 8.39 12.14
N SER A 11 -38.31 8.53 11.44
CA SER A 11 -37.05 7.86 11.82
C SER A 11 -35.98 8.89 12.21
N GLN A 12 -35.42 8.68 13.39
CA GLN A 12 -34.42 9.56 14.02
C GLN A 12 -33.04 9.33 13.38
N ALA A 13 -32.36 10.41 12.95
CA ALA A 13 -30.94 10.36 12.57
C ALA A 13 -30.19 11.68 12.84
N SER A 14 -30.74 12.57 13.67
CA SER A 14 -30.20 13.91 13.90
C SER A 14 -30.36 14.37 15.36
N SER A 15 -29.93 13.52 16.31
CA SER A 15 -29.66 13.86 17.73
C SER A 15 -29.08 12.66 18.50
N ILE A 16 -27.78 12.36 18.30
CA ILE A 16 -26.99 11.49 19.21
C ILE A 16 -25.57 12.08 19.41
N TRP A 17 -25.49 13.38 19.68
CA TRP A 17 -24.27 14.06 20.15
C TRP A 17 -24.55 14.69 21.52
N GLY A 18 -24.98 13.84 22.45
CA GLY A 18 -25.31 14.24 23.82
C GLY A 18 -25.29 13.02 24.75
N GLN A 19 -24.39 13.06 25.74
CA GLN A 19 -24.33 12.12 26.87
C GLN A 19 -24.14 10.63 26.54
N THR A 20 -23.05 10.29 25.84
CA THR A 20 -22.35 9.06 26.23
C THR A 20 -21.64 9.37 27.55
N GLN A 21 -22.23 8.99 28.69
CA GLN A 21 -21.44 8.79 29.89
C GLN A 21 -20.32 7.81 29.53
N SER A 22 -19.08 8.11 29.92
CA SER A 22 -17.97 7.20 29.75
C SER A 22 -18.24 5.94 30.58
N GLN A 23 -18.78 4.91 29.94
CA GLN A 23 -18.69 3.54 30.42
C GLN A 23 -17.22 3.30 30.77
N PRO A 24 -16.88 2.81 31.98
CA PRO A 24 -15.51 2.46 32.27
C PRO A 24 -15.07 1.46 31.21
N ILE A 25 -13.89 1.70 30.60
CA ILE A 25 -13.31 0.76 29.66
C ILE A 25 -13.15 -0.55 30.42
N GLU A 26 -13.95 -1.57 30.08
CA GLU A 26 -13.76 -2.91 30.61
C GLU A 26 -12.31 -3.32 30.29
N ASN A 27 -11.56 -3.81 31.28
CA ASN A 27 -10.16 -4.19 31.11
C ASN A 27 -10.07 -5.29 30.02
N ILE A 28 -9.79 -4.88 28.78
CA ILE A 28 -9.78 -5.78 27.61
C ILE A 28 -8.64 -6.78 27.80
N ILE A 29 -8.99 -8.02 28.11
CA ILE A 29 -8.02 -9.11 28.19
C ILE A 29 -7.66 -9.51 26.75
N TRP A 30 -6.58 -8.93 26.25
CA TRP A 30 -6.13 -9.09 24.86
C TRP A 30 -5.29 -10.36 24.67
N GLY A 31 -4.85 -11.02 25.73
CA GLY A 31 -4.08 -12.25 25.67
C GLY A 31 -4.01 -12.98 27.01
N ARG A 32 -3.52 -14.22 27.00
CA ARG A 32 -3.36 -15.04 28.21
C ARG A 32 -2.09 -15.88 28.15
N LEU A 33 -1.31 -15.86 29.24
CA LEU A 33 -0.16 -16.76 29.43
C LEU A 33 -0.57 -17.95 30.29
N TYR A 34 -0.46 -19.15 29.74
CA TYR A 34 -0.63 -20.40 30.49
C TYR A 34 0.72 -20.93 30.96
N GLY A 35 0.81 -21.44 32.19
CA GLY A 35 2.01 -22.16 32.64
C GLY A 35 2.12 -23.51 31.95
N LYS A 36 3.32 -23.88 31.49
CA LYS A 36 3.57 -25.17 30.81
C LYS A 36 4.36 -26.14 31.69
N ASN A 37 5.58 -25.77 32.05
CA ASN A 37 6.43 -26.51 32.99
C ASN A 37 6.75 -25.67 34.25
N ILE A 38 5.84 -24.77 34.61
CA ILE A 38 5.89 -23.92 35.81
C ILE A 38 4.60 -24.12 36.60
N LYS A 39 4.63 -23.90 37.92
CA LYS A 39 3.44 -24.03 38.78
C LYS A 39 2.53 -22.80 38.68
N MET A 40 1.94 -22.58 37.52
CA MET A 40 1.05 -21.45 37.24
C MET A 40 -0.09 -21.93 36.33
N ASN A 41 -1.33 -21.57 36.64
CA ASN A 41 -2.47 -21.91 35.79
C ASN A 41 -2.48 -21.02 34.54
N SER A 42 -2.98 -19.80 34.69
CA SER A 42 -2.97 -18.77 33.64
C SER A 42 -2.94 -17.37 34.24
N ILE A 43 -2.37 -16.43 33.50
CA ILE A 43 -2.41 -14.99 33.79
C ILE A 43 -3.01 -14.27 32.58
N ASP A 44 -3.96 -13.39 32.86
CA ASP A 44 -4.62 -12.51 31.90
C ASP A 44 -3.76 -11.27 31.62
N LEU A 45 -3.67 -10.90 30.34
CA LEU A 45 -2.94 -9.73 29.86
C LEU A 45 -3.94 -8.66 29.44
N ASN A 46 -3.97 -7.54 30.18
CA ASN A 46 -5.00 -6.51 30.08
C ASN A 46 -4.45 -5.06 30.15
N ALA A 47 -3.13 -4.89 30.08
CA ALA A 47 -2.44 -3.61 30.03
C ALA A 47 -1.51 -3.57 28.81
N ASP A 48 -1.07 -2.39 28.37
CA ASP A 48 -0.20 -2.22 27.19
C ASP A 48 1.14 -2.96 27.31
N GLU A 49 1.64 -3.12 28.54
CA GLU A 49 2.93 -3.72 28.86
C GLU A 49 2.82 -4.73 30.02
N PHE A 50 3.47 -5.89 29.88
CA PHE A 50 3.55 -6.94 30.90
C PHE A 50 4.98 -7.48 31.02
N ALA A 51 5.66 -7.15 32.10
CA ALA A 51 7.02 -7.61 32.41
C ALA A 51 7.01 -8.89 33.26
N ALA A 52 7.88 -9.84 32.91
CA ALA A 52 8.11 -11.06 33.69
C ALA A 52 9.61 -11.26 33.97
N GLY A 53 9.96 -11.60 35.21
CA GLY A 53 11.35 -11.74 35.64
C GLY A 53 11.47 -12.01 37.13
N ARG A 54 12.69 -12.02 37.69
CA ARG A 54 12.91 -12.27 39.13
C ARG A 54 12.91 -11.01 40.01
N GLY A 55 12.55 -9.86 39.45
CA GLY A 55 12.46 -8.60 40.16
C GLY A 55 11.05 -8.29 40.62
N GLU A 56 10.91 -7.71 41.81
CA GLU A 56 9.64 -7.30 42.43
C GLU A 56 8.85 -6.27 41.60
N THR A 57 9.52 -5.57 40.67
CA THR A 57 8.90 -4.60 39.75
C THR A 57 8.23 -5.25 38.53
N CYS A 58 8.27 -6.58 38.38
CA CYS A 58 7.62 -7.28 37.28
C CYS A 58 6.14 -7.57 37.60
N ASN A 59 5.26 -7.45 36.61
CA ASN A 59 3.87 -7.90 36.71
C ASN A 59 3.79 -9.39 37.08
N LEU A 60 4.75 -10.20 36.59
CA LEU A 60 5.01 -11.55 37.06
C LEU A 60 6.42 -11.66 37.66
N MET A 61 6.49 -11.60 38.99
CA MET A 61 7.69 -11.98 39.72
C MET A 61 7.80 -13.52 39.78
N LEU A 62 8.81 -14.06 39.10
CA LEU A 62 9.17 -15.46 39.12
C LEU A 62 9.96 -15.78 40.40
N THR A 63 9.36 -16.59 41.27
CA THR A 63 9.89 -17.11 42.54
C THR A 63 10.16 -18.62 42.47
N LEU A 64 10.61 -19.19 43.60
CA LEU A 64 10.79 -20.64 43.77
C LEU A 64 9.48 -21.44 43.73
N ASP A 65 8.34 -20.77 43.91
CA ASP A 65 7.01 -21.39 43.81
C ASP A 65 6.76 -21.88 42.37
N TYR A 66 7.15 -21.05 41.39
CA TYR A 66 6.94 -21.31 39.97
C TYR A 66 8.06 -22.14 39.32
N LEU A 67 9.31 -21.93 39.73
CA LEU A 67 10.52 -22.44 39.05
C LEU A 67 11.51 -23.12 40.01
N PRO A 68 12.15 -24.23 39.60
CA PRO A 68 13.29 -24.77 40.33
C PRO A 68 14.41 -23.75 40.51
N GLU A 69 15.08 -23.75 41.66
CA GLU A 69 16.19 -22.86 42.00
C GLU A 69 17.28 -22.79 40.91
N LYS A 70 17.63 -23.94 40.33
CA LYS A 70 18.60 -24.10 39.22
C LYS A 70 18.22 -23.36 37.93
N ILE A 71 16.95 -23.00 37.75
CA ILE A 71 16.48 -22.16 36.65
C ILE A 71 16.34 -20.71 37.12
N LEU A 72 15.80 -20.50 38.34
CA LEU A 72 15.54 -19.19 38.90
C LEU A 72 16.78 -18.29 38.98
N TYR A 73 17.94 -18.81 39.39
CA TYR A 73 19.17 -18.00 39.46
C TYR A 73 19.62 -17.45 38.09
N ARG A 74 19.18 -18.09 36.99
CA ARG A 74 19.48 -17.69 35.61
C ARG A 74 18.48 -16.66 35.07
N ILE A 75 17.36 -16.42 35.75
CA ILE A 75 16.36 -15.43 35.37
C ILE A 75 16.93 -14.01 35.57
N SER A 76 16.69 -13.11 34.61
CA SER A 76 17.09 -11.69 34.72
C SER A 76 16.03 -10.89 35.51
N LYS A 77 16.39 -9.72 36.08
CA LYS A 77 15.47 -8.93 36.93
C LYS A 77 14.13 -8.68 36.20
N ILE A 78 14.23 -8.17 34.98
CA ILE A 78 13.22 -8.30 33.93
C ILE A 78 13.82 -9.31 32.94
N HIS A 79 13.07 -10.34 32.54
CA HIS A 79 13.53 -11.40 31.65
C HIS A 79 12.98 -11.19 30.24
N PHE A 80 11.67 -10.99 30.14
CA PHE A 80 11.01 -10.55 28.92
C PHE A 80 9.87 -9.61 29.27
N THR A 81 9.44 -8.87 28.26
CA THR A 81 8.28 -8.00 28.34
C THR A 81 7.37 -8.24 27.15
N LEU A 82 6.08 -8.40 27.40
CA LEU A 82 5.04 -8.43 26.35
C LEU A 82 4.47 -7.03 26.17
N LYS A 83 4.23 -6.64 24.92
CA LYS A 83 3.67 -5.33 24.57
C LYS A 83 2.57 -5.47 23.52
N ARG A 84 1.44 -4.78 23.70
CA ARG A 84 0.40 -4.60 22.68
C ARG A 84 0.06 -3.12 22.61
N GLU A 85 0.44 -2.46 21.51
CA GLU A 85 0.32 -1.01 21.38
C GLU A 85 -1.13 -0.52 21.47
N ASN A 86 -1.42 0.35 22.46
CA ASN A 86 -2.73 0.91 22.80
C ASN A 86 -3.83 -0.13 23.09
N CYS A 87 -3.45 -1.35 23.50
CA CYS A 87 -4.31 -2.54 23.58
C CYS A 87 -5.16 -2.79 22.30
N ASP A 88 -4.75 -2.25 21.15
CA ASP A 88 -5.50 -2.37 19.89
C ASP A 88 -5.50 -3.84 19.43
N ILE A 89 -6.68 -4.42 19.36
CA ILE A 89 -6.90 -5.82 18.95
C ILE A 89 -6.48 -6.10 17.51
N SER A 90 -6.30 -5.06 16.68
CA SER A 90 -5.76 -5.16 15.32
C SER A 90 -4.23 -5.19 15.25
N ASN A 91 -3.54 -4.69 16.29
CA ASN A 91 -2.10 -4.74 16.41
C ASN A 91 -1.63 -6.13 16.91
N PRO A 92 -0.46 -6.62 16.47
CA PRO A 92 0.13 -7.85 17.01
C PRO A 92 0.63 -7.65 18.44
N VAL A 93 0.82 -8.78 19.14
CA VAL A 93 1.53 -8.81 20.43
C VAL A 93 3.02 -9.00 20.17
N TYR A 94 3.84 -8.14 20.76
CA TYR A 94 5.30 -8.23 20.71
C TYR A 94 5.83 -8.84 22.01
N ILE A 95 6.92 -9.58 21.91
CA ILE A 95 7.75 -9.99 23.04
C ILE A 95 9.16 -9.44 22.85
N GLU A 96 9.66 -8.75 23.88
CA GLU A 96 11.01 -8.20 23.97
C GLU A 96 11.86 -9.07 24.91
N ASP A 97 13.05 -9.51 24.47
CA ASP A 97 13.96 -10.32 25.29
C ASP A 97 14.95 -9.42 26.04
N ASN A 98 14.62 -9.06 27.28
CA ASN A 98 15.50 -8.26 28.15
C ASN A 98 16.53 -9.11 28.93
N SER A 99 16.60 -10.42 28.64
CA SER A 99 17.38 -11.37 29.44
C SER A 99 18.83 -11.52 28.99
N ARG A 100 19.70 -11.84 29.96
CA ARG A 100 21.09 -12.24 29.68
C ARG A 100 21.19 -13.66 29.11
N ASN A 101 20.37 -14.59 29.63
CA ASN A 101 20.43 -16.01 29.31
C ASN A 101 19.55 -16.43 28.11
N GLY A 102 18.78 -15.50 27.53
CA GLY A 102 17.96 -15.70 26.35
C GLY A 102 16.52 -16.11 26.65
N THR A 103 15.60 -15.42 25.99
CA THR A 103 14.20 -15.82 25.80
C THR A 103 14.06 -16.49 24.43
N PHE A 104 13.27 -17.57 24.37
CA PHE A 104 13.11 -18.38 23.16
C PHE A 104 11.63 -18.56 22.83
N ILE A 105 11.25 -18.44 21.56
CA ILE A 105 9.90 -18.78 21.05
C ILE A 105 10.02 -20.04 20.21
N ASN A 106 9.26 -21.09 20.56
CA ASN A 106 9.25 -22.38 19.86
C ASN A 106 10.65 -23.01 19.66
N GLY A 107 11.61 -22.66 20.53
CA GLY A 107 13.00 -23.11 20.47
C GLY A 107 13.98 -22.15 19.79
N GLU A 108 13.50 -21.14 19.05
CA GLU A 108 14.34 -20.10 18.44
C GLU A 108 14.61 -18.97 19.44
N ARG A 109 15.88 -18.55 19.61
CA ARG A 109 16.24 -17.43 20.49
C ARG A 109 15.82 -16.09 19.88
N ILE A 110 15.24 -15.20 20.69
CA ILE A 110 14.96 -13.81 20.29
C ILE A 110 16.28 -13.00 20.28
N GLY A 111 16.95 -12.94 21.44
CA GLY A 111 18.23 -12.24 21.61
C GLY A 111 18.06 -10.90 22.34
N MET A 112 19.05 -10.55 23.15
CA MET A 112 18.95 -9.43 24.09
C MET A 112 18.59 -8.10 23.41
N ASN A 113 17.59 -7.41 23.96
CA ASN A 113 16.99 -6.16 23.47
C ASN A 113 16.42 -6.25 22.04
N LYS A 114 16.10 -7.45 21.55
CA LYS A 114 15.34 -7.65 20.32
C LYS A 114 13.89 -7.97 20.63
N THR A 115 13.02 -7.56 19.70
CA THR A 115 11.60 -7.86 19.70
C THR A 115 11.27 -8.96 18.69
N ARG A 116 10.15 -9.64 18.91
CA ARG A 116 9.56 -10.59 17.98
C ARG A 116 8.04 -10.58 18.13
N ILE A 117 7.28 -10.85 17.08
CA ILE A 117 5.83 -11.03 17.19
C ILE A 117 5.52 -12.41 17.78
N LEU A 118 4.60 -12.43 18.74
CA LEU A 118 4.11 -13.61 19.43
C LEU A 118 2.74 -14.01 18.86
N LYS A 119 2.63 -15.23 18.34
CA LYS A 119 1.38 -15.77 17.77
C LYS A 119 0.65 -16.65 18.78
N ASN A 120 -0.67 -16.79 18.60
CA ASN A 120 -1.44 -17.78 19.33
C ASN A 120 -0.77 -19.18 19.26
N ASP A 121 -0.71 -19.85 20.42
CA ASP A 121 -0.05 -21.14 20.69
C ASP A 121 1.49 -21.14 20.67
N ASP A 122 2.14 -19.98 20.56
CA ASP A 122 3.60 -19.88 20.72
C ASP A 122 4.06 -20.26 22.13
N VAL A 123 5.15 -21.03 22.21
CA VAL A 123 5.73 -21.54 23.45
C VAL A 123 6.96 -20.72 23.84
N ILE A 124 6.86 -19.98 24.95
CA ILE A 124 7.95 -19.18 25.51
C ILE A 124 8.82 -20.07 26.41
N SER A 125 10.13 -20.08 26.18
CA SER A 125 11.12 -20.81 27.00
C SER A 125 12.19 -19.87 27.55
N LEU A 126 12.62 -20.12 28.79
CA LEU A 126 13.51 -19.22 29.55
C LEU A 126 14.89 -19.84 29.79
N CYS A 127 15.96 -19.08 29.55
CA CYS A 127 17.37 -19.49 29.72
C CYS A 127 17.88 -20.63 28.80
N HIS A 128 16.98 -21.43 28.23
CA HIS A 128 17.30 -22.55 27.34
C HIS A 128 16.03 -22.98 26.55
N PRO A 129 16.13 -23.40 25.27
CA PRO A 129 14.96 -23.75 24.46
C PRO A 129 14.17 -24.98 24.95
N THR A 130 14.73 -25.80 25.83
CA THR A 130 14.02 -26.93 26.47
C THR A 130 13.15 -26.49 27.65
N ASN A 131 13.43 -25.34 28.26
CA ASN A 131 12.79 -24.85 29.48
C ASN A 131 11.49 -24.12 29.14
N LYS A 132 10.55 -24.84 28.52
CA LYS A 132 9.25 -24.32 28.06
C LYS A 132 8.43 -23.85 29.26
N ALA A 133 8.41 -22.56 29.51
CA ALA A 133 7.81 -21.96 30.69
C ALA A 133 6.32 -21.65 30.47
N PHE A 134 5.99 -21.02 29.32
CA PHE A 134 4.63 -20.56 29.03
C PHE A 134 4.12 -21.04 27.66
N VAL A 135 2.80 -21.05 27.51
CA VAL A 135 2.11 -21.00 26.20
C VAL A 135 1.32 -19.70 26.15
N PHE A 136 1.48 -18.93 25.07
CA PHE A 136 0.69 -17.74 24.84
C PHE A 136 -0.58 -18.07 24.04
N LYS A 137 -1.70 -17.49 24.47
CA LYS A 137 -2.97 -17.48 23.73
C LYS A 137 -3.31 -16.04 23.39
N ASP A 138 -3.42 -15.76 22.10
CA ASP A 138 -4.04 -14.52 21.63
C ASP A 138 -5.55 -14.70 21.74
N LEU A 139 -6.23 -13.80 22.46
CA LEU A 139 -7.68 -13.85 22.63
C LEU A 139 -8.40 -13.02 21.56
N CYS A 140 -7.65 -12.30 20.73
CA CYS A 140 -8.19 -11.55 19.60
C CYS A 140 -8.26 -12.43 18.33
N PRO A 141 -9.28 -12.25 17.47
CA PRO A 141 -9.42 -13.04 16.26
C PRO A 141 -8.33 -12.71 15.24
N ASN A 142 -7.39 -13.64 15.04
CA ASN A 142 -6.42 -13.55 13.97
C ASN A 142 -7.07 -13.89 12.61
N GLU A 143 -7.10 -12.93 11.69
CA GLU A 143 -7.75 -13.07 10.37
C GLU A 143 -6.97 -13.96 9.36
N ALA A 144 -5.94 -14.70 9.81
CA ALA A 144 -5.14 -15.60 8.99
C ALA A 144 -5.83 -16.90 8.55
N GLN A 145 -7.07 -17.16 8.96
CA GLN A 145 -7.80 -18.39 8.63
C GLN A 145 -7.95 -18.58 7.10
N GLY A 146 -7.60 -19.78 6.62
CA GLY A 146 -7.66 -20.13 5.19
C GLY A 146 -6.48 -19.63 4.34
N LEU A 147 -5.47 -18.96 4.92
CA LEU A 147 -4.26 -18.57 4.20
C LEU A 147 -3.21 -19.70 4.14
N PRO A 148 -2.37 -19.74 3.10
CA PRO A 148 -1.24 -20.68 2.99
C PRO A 148 -0.31 -20.69 4.21
N LYS A 149 0.26 -21.87 4.51
CA LYS A 149 1.19 -22.05 5.63
C LYS A 149 2.46 -21.23 5.47
N GLU A 150 2.94 -21.03 4.24
CA GLU A 150 4.14 -20.27 3.92
C GLU A 150 3.98 -18.77 4.21
N ILE A 151 2.76 -18.25 4.13
CA ILE A 151 2.43 -16.89 4.57
C ILE A 151 2.39 -16.87 6.10
N THR A 152 1.60 -17.73 6.71
CA THR A 152 1.33 -17.70 8.17
C THR A 152 2.51 -18.19 9.04
N SER A 153 3.52 -18.83 8.44
CA SER A 153 4.81 -19.12 9.08
C SER A 153 5.71 -17.90 9.20
N THR A 154 5.62 -16.98 8.24
CA THR A 154 6.56 -15.88 8.00
C THR A 154 5.98 -14.53 8.45
N TYR A 155 4.69 -14.33 8.18
CA TYR A 155 3.97 -13.09 8.41
C TYR A 155 2.83 -13.27 9.41
N TYR A 156 2.69 -12.31 10.33
CA TYR A 156 1.48 -12.10 11.10
C TYR A 156 0.50 -11.31 10.25
N VAL A 157 -0.72 -11.82 10.06
CA VAL A 157 -1.74 -11.18 9.22
C VAL A 157 -2.69 -10.36 10.10
N SER A 158 -2.73 -9.06 9.84
CA SER A 158 -3.53 -8.07 10.55
C SER A 158 -4.72 -7.63 9.69
N ARG A 159 -5.32 -6.50 10.09
CA ARG A 159 -6.53 -5.89 9.53
C ARG A 159 -6.48 -5.73 8.00
N LYS A 160 -7.65 -5.84 7.40
CA LYS A 160 -7.89 -5.44 6.01
C LYS A 160 -7.57 -3.95 5.82
N LEU A 161 -6.75 -3.64 4.82
CA LEU A 161 -6.47 -2.26 4.38
C LEU A 161 -7.45 -1.83 3.28
N GLY A 162 -7.89 -2.76 2.42
CA GLY A 162 -8.83 -2.47 1.35
C GLY A 162 -9.30 -3.70 0.59
N SER A 163 -10.28 -3.52 -0.28
CA SER A 163 -10.68 -4.51 -1.30
C SER A 163 -11.17 -3.77 -2.53
N GLY A 164 -10.57 -4.07 -3.69
CA GLY A 164 -10.97 -3.50 -4.97
C GLY A 164 -11.09 -4.56 -6.05
N ALA A 165 -11.27 -4.13 -7.31
CA ALA A 165 -11.28 -5.03 -8.47
C ALA A 165 -10.00 -5.88 -8.56
N CYS A 166 -8.86 -5.33 -8.12
CA CYS A 166 -7.55 -5.98 -8.08
C CYS A 166 -7.36 -6.96 -6.90
N GLY A 167 -8.38 -7.26 -6.09
CA GLY A 167 -8.31 -8.21 -4.98
C GLY A 167 -8.36 -7.60 -3.56
N LEU A 168 -8.00 -8.42 -2.56
CA LEU A 168 -8.01 -8.07 -1.13
C LEU A 168 -6.61 -7.61 -0.69
N VAL A 169 -6.53 -6.51 0.07
CA VAL A 169 -5.28 -6.03 0.66
C VAL A 169 -5.37 -6.05 2.19
N ARG A 170 -4.36 -6.61 2.85
CA ARG A 170 -4.23 -6.70 4.31
C ARG A 170 -2.90 -6.12 4.77
N LEU A 171 -2.89 -5.53 5.97
CA LEU A 171 -1.64 -5.23 6.68
C LEU A 171 -1.05 -6.56 7.17
N VAL A 172 0.24 -6.76 6.95
CA VAL A 172 0.98 -7.90 7.51
C VAL A 172 2.28 -7.42 8.13
N PHE A 173 2.81 -8.20 9.07
CA PHE A 173 4.07 -7.92 9.73
C PHE A 173 4.98 -9.13 9.59
N ASP A 174 6.26 -8.95 9.23
CA ASP A 174 7.22 -10.05 9.35
C ASP A 174 7.39 -10.41 10.83
N ILE A 175 7.27 -11.69 11.16
CA ILE A 175 7.22 -12.15 12.55
C ILE A 175 8.54 -11.91 13.28
N ARG A 176 9.67 -11.90 12.55
CA ARG A 176 11.04 -11.84 13.10
C ARG A 176 11.60 -10.42 13.12
N SER A 177 11.39 -9.62 12.07
CA SER A 177 11.85 -8.22 12.03
C SER A 177 10.84 -7.23 12.62
N CYS A 178 9.58 -7.65 12.80
CA CYS A 178 8.44 -6.79 13.17
C CYS A 178 8.10 -5.72 12.11
N GLU A 179 8.67 -5.80 10.90
CA GLU A 179 8.48 -4.81 9.83
C GLU A 179 7.10 -4.93 9.16
N GLN A 180 6.52 -3.80 8.78
CA GLN A 180 5.17 -3.69 8.20
C GLN A 180 5.18 -3.78 6.67
N PHE A 181 4.28 -4.59 6.13
CA PHE A 181 4.07 -4.80 4.69
C PHE A 181 2.57 -4.80 4.34
N ALA A 182 2.25 -4.51 3.08
CA ALA A 182 0.92 -4.70 2.52
C ALA A 182 0.89 -6.02 1.74
N MET A 183 0.08 -6.99 2.19
CA MET A 183 -0.15 -8.22 1.44
C MET A 183 -1.40 -8.09 0.57
N LYS A 184 -1.23 -8.25 -0.74
CA LYS A 184 -2.30 -8.26 -1.74
C LYS A 184 -2.56 -9.69 -2.24
N MET A 185 -3.81 -10.14 -2.10
CA MET A 185 -4.29 -11.43 -2.59
C MET A 185 -5.15 -11.23 -3.84
N VAL A 186 -4.70 -11.81 -4.95
CA VAL A 186 -5.39 -11.82 -6.25
C VAL A 186 -5.86 -13.24 -6.54
N LYS A 187 -7.16 -13.45 -6.72
CA LYS A 187 -7.69 -14.77 -7.11
C LYS A 187 -7.43 -15.03 -8.60
N LYS A 188 -7.01 -16.26 -8.92
CA LYS A 188 -6.93 -16.74 -10.31
C LYS A 188 -8.32 -17.18 -10.78
N ASN A 189 -8.69 -16.82 -12.00
CA ASN A 189 -9.98 -17.18 -12.59
C ASN A 189 -9.94 -18.61 -13.15
N LEU A 190 -10.12 -19.62 -12.30
CA LEU A 190 -10.08 -21.05 -12.67
C LEU A 190 -11.21 -21.48 -13.63
N LEU A 191 -12.27 -20.68 -13.77
CA LEU A 191 -13.45 -20.99 -14.59
C LEU A 191 -13.20 -20.99 -16.11
N SER A 192 -11.99 -20.66 -16.57
CA SER A 192 -11.58 -20.82 -17.96
C SER A 192 -11.05 -22.22 -18.29
N GLU A 193 -10.57 -22.99 -17.31
CA GLU A 193 -9.94 -24.30 -17.56
C GLU A 193 -10.96 -25.41 -17.82
N SER A 194 -12.14 -25.36 -17.18
CA SER A 194 -13.21 -26.36 -17.38
C SER A 194 -13.88 -26.31 -18.77
N ASN A 195 -13.63 -25.26 -19.56
CA ASN A 195 -14.06 -25.16 -20.96
C ASN A 195 -12.92 -25.42 -21.98
N ALA A 196 -11.69 -25.73 -21.52
CA ALA A 196 -10.51 -25.88 -22.37
C ALA A 196 -10.43 -27.20 -23.15
N ILE A 197 -11.47 -28.06 -23.10
CA ILE A 197 -11.57 -29.27 -23.93
C ILE A 197 -11.93 -28.93 -25.39
N SER A 198 -12.56 -27.77 -25.64
CA SER A 198 -13.08 -27.38 -26.97
C SER A 198 -12.74 -25.95 -27.39
N ARG A 199 -11.44 -25.63 -27.52
CA ARG A 199 -10.93 -24.60 -28.46
C ARG A 199 -9.40 -24.71 -28.64
N ASN A 200 -8.92 -24.27 -29.81
CA ASN A 200 -7.58 -24.59 -30.32
C ASN A 200 -6.40 -24.29 -29.38
N LYS A 201 -5.43 -25.21 -29.41
CA LYS A 201 -4.17 -25.25 -28.65
C LYS A 201 -3.13 -24.23 -29.13
N GLN A 202 -3.56 -22.99 -29.37
CA GLN A 202 -2.72 -21.85 -29.77
C GLN A 202 -3.16 -20.58 -29.03
N LEU A 203 -2.72 -20.47 -27.77
CA LEU A 203 -2.38 -19.24 -27.02
C LEU A 203 -2.18 -19.62 -25.55
N ASN A 204 -1.12 -20.40 -25.27
CA ASN A 204 -0.75 -20.78 -23.90
C ASN A 204 -0.17 -19.56 -23.16
N SER A 205 -1.04 -18.81 -22.50
CA SER A 205 -0.70 -17.78 -21.51
C SER A 205 -0.58 -18.34 -20.08
N ASN A 206 -1.08 -19.57 -19.82
CA ASN A 206 -0.86 -20.36 -18.60
C ASN A 206 0.48 -21.13 -18.62
N ASP A 207 1.56 -20.47 -19.01
CA ASP A 207 2.90 -21.03 -18.90
C ASP A 207 3.49 -20.64 -17.53
N PRO A 208 3.69 -21.59 -16.59
CA PRO A 208 4.20 -21.27 -15.26
C PRO A 208 5.60 -20.61 -15.30
N GLU A 209 6.42 -20.89 -16.33
CA GLU A 209 7.71 -20.21 -16.50
C GLU A 209 7.52 -18.71 -16.82
N LYS A 210 6.49 -18.34 -17.59
CA LYS A 210 6.21 -16.93 -17.91
C LYS A 210 5.69 -16.18 -16.69
N VAL A 211 4.79 -16.79 -15.91
CA VAL A 211 4.28 -16.18 -14.67
C VAL A 211 5.42 -15.99 -13.66
N LEU A 212 6.31 -16.97 -13.51
CA LEU A 212 7.48 -16.87 -12.64
C LEU A 212 8.50 -15.84 -13.16
N ASN A 213 8.72 -15.75 -14.47
CA ASN A 213 9.58 -14.73 -15.07
C ASN A 213 9.02 -13.31 -14.82
N GLU A 214 7.71 -13.11 -14.96
CA GLU A 214 7.08 -11.81 -14.70
C GLU A 214 7.07 -11.44 -13.21
N ALA A 215 6.89 -12.42 -12.31
CA ALA A 215 7.09 -12.27 -10.88
C ALA A 215 8.52 -11.82 -10.54
N ASN A 216 9.53 -12.45 -11.14
CA ASN A 216 10.94 -12.10 -10.98
C ASN A 216 11.27 -10.70 -11.54
N ILE A 217 10.69 -10.34 -12.70
CA ILE A 217 10.83 -8.98 -13.25
C ILE A 217 10.29 -7.96 -12.24
N MET A 218 9.08 -8.13 -11.70
CA MET A 218 8.51 -7.22 -10.70
C MET A 218 9.36 -7.15 -9.41
N LYS A 219 9.84 -8.30 -8.91
CA LYS A 219 10.70 -8.38 -7.72
C LYS A 219 12.09 -7.75 -7.95
N SER A 220 12.55 -7.67 -9.20
CA SER A 220 13.80 -6.99 -9.59
C SER A 220 13.67 -5.47 -9.79
N LEU A 221 12.43 -4.92 -9.81
CA LEU A 221 12.25 -3.48 -9.95
C LEU A 221 12.68 -2.75 -8.68
N SER A 222 13.46 -1.69 -8.86
CA SER A 222 13.99 -0.85 -7.80
C SER A 222 14.08 0.58 -8.30
N HIS A 223 13.21 1.44 -7.76
CA HIS A 223 13.13 2.86 -8.05
C HIS A 223 12.38 3.56 -6.90
N PRO A 224 12.81 4.75 -6.42
CA PRO A 224 12.23 5.39 -5.23
C PRO A 224 10.72 5.64 -5.33
N CYS A 225 10.19 5.93 -6.53
CA CYS A 225 8.77 6.18 -6.76
C CYS A 225 7.96 4.98 -7.29
N VAL A 226 8.46 3.75 -7.17
CA VAL A 226 7.76 2.52 -7.61
C VAL A 226 7.62 1.58 -6.42
N ILE A 227 6.43 0.99 -6.20
CA ILE A 227 6.21 0.13 -5.03
C ILE A 227 7.12 -1.10 -5.11
N LYS A 228 7.88 -1.34 -4.05
CA LYS A 228 8.78 -2.48 -3.92
C LYS A 228 8.01 -3.74 -3.55
N MET A 229 8.18 -4.79 -4.36
CA MET A 229 7.74 -6.14 -4.02
C MET A 229 8.79 -6.82 -3.14
N HIS A 230 8.44 -7.07 -1.88
CA HIS A 230 9.29 -7.81 -0.94
C HIS A 230 9.25 -9.31 -1.26
N ASP A 231 8.04 -9.87 -1.41
CA ASP A 231 7.87 -11.28 -1.70
C ASP A 231 6.64 -11.59 -2.55
N ILE A 232 6.62 -12.78 -3.15
CA ILE A 232 5.49 -13.28 -3.94
C ILE A 232 5.35 -14.79 -3.78
N ILE A 233 4.15 -15.22 -3.41
CA ILE A 233 3.78 -16.62 -3.22
C ILE A 233 2.67 -16.93 -4.22
N ASP A 234 3.00 -17.75 -5.21
CA ASP A 234 2.02 -18.23 -6.18
C ASP A 234 1.39 -19.56 -5.72
N LYS A 235 0.07 -19.66 -5.82
CA LYS A 235 -0.73 -20.86 -5.52
C LYS A 235 -1.70 -21.14 -6.68
N PRO A 236 -2.27 -22.35 -6.79
CA PRO A 236 -3.18 -22.70 -7.89
C PRO A 236 -4.35 -21.72 -8.04
N ASP A 237 -4.95 -21.30 -6.92
CA ASP A 237 -6.18 -20.51 -6.92
C ASP A 237 -5.95 -19.01 -6.70
N SER A 238 -4.74 -18.59 -6.28
CA SER A 238 -4.45 -17.20 -5.88
C SER A 238 -2.96 -16.86 -5.89
N VAL A 239 -2.65 -15.61 -6.22
CA VAL A 239 -1.32 -14.99 -6.07
C VAL A 239 -1.34 -14.11 -4.82
N TYR A 240 -0.31 -14.21 -3.98
CA TYR A 240 -0.11 -13.37 -2.81
C TYR A 240 1.16 -12.55 -2.99
N MET A 241 1.05 -11.23 -3.03
CA MET A 241 2.18 -10.31 -3.17
C MET A 241 2.37 -9.54 -1.87
N VAL A 242 3.57 -9.61 -1.30
CA VAL A 242 3.98 -8.82 -0.14
C VAL A 242 4.72 -7.58 -0.67
N LEU A 243 4.12 -6.43 -0.47
CA LEU A 243 4.59 -5.11 -0.92
C LEU A 243 5.01 -4.27 0.28
N GLU A 244 5.89 -3.29 0.09
CA GLU A 244 6.15 -2.30 1.15
C GLU A 244 4.87 -1.54 1.57
N PHE A 245 4.75 -1.21 2.86
CA PHE A 245 3.55 -0.54 3.39
C PHE A 245 3.70 0.99 3.40
N MET A 246 2.78 1.65 2.69
CA MET A 246 2.76 3.12 2.53
C MET A 246 1.75 3.73 3.51
N LYS A 247 2.26 4.37 4.58
CA LYS A 247 1.45 4.80 5.75
C LYS A 247 0.56 6.01 5.47
N GLY A 248 0.86 6.79 4.44
CA GLY A 248 0.07 7.95 4.00
C GLY A 248 -1.19 7.62 3.21
N GLY A 249 -1.45 6.34 2.93
CA GLY A 249 -2.59 5.91 2.12
C GLY A 249 -2.42 6.23 0.63
N ASP A 250 -3.54 6.28 -0.09
CA ASP A 250 -3.58 6.62 -1.52
C ASP A 250 -3.79 8.11 -1.80
N LEU A 251 -3.43 8.52 -3.02
CA LEU A 251 -3.56 9.89 -3.50
C LEU A 251 -5.02 10.31 -3.71
N LEU A 252 -5.95 9.38 -3.98
CA LEU A 252 -7.37 9.72 -4.13
C LEU A 252 -7.94 10.27 -2.83
N ASN A 253 -7.73 9.56 -1.72
CA ASN A 253 -8.13 10.00 -0.39
C ASN A 253 -7.48 11.34 -0.03
N ARG A 254 -6.20 11.54 -0.34
CA ARG A 254 -5.53 12.84 -0.15
C ARG A 254 -6.23 13.97 -0.92
N ILE A 255 -6.60 13.76 -2.19
CA ILE A 255 -7.33 14.77 -2.99
C ILE A 255 -8.70 15.04 -2.38
N ILE A 256 -9.44 14.01 -1.97
CA ILE A 256 -10.78 14.14 -1.36
C ILE A 256 -10.71 14.92 -0.05
N THR A 257 -9.82 14.55 0.87
CA THR A 257 -9.68 15.23 2.18
C THR A 257 -9.32 16.70 2.01
N ASN A 258 -8.42 17.04 1.08
CA ASN A 258 -8.01 18.41 0.82
C ASN A 258 -8.97 19.17 -0.13
N ARG A 259 -10.00 18.50 -0.68
CA ARG A 259 -10.83 18.89 -1.84
C ARG A 259 -10.05 19.03 -3.16
N ASN A 260 -8.90 19.68 -3.14
CA ASN A 260 -7.92 19.71 -4.22
C ASN A 260 -6.52 19.92 -3.63
N LEU A 261 -5.47 19.62 -4.40
CA LEU A 261 -4.10 19.91 -4.02
C LEU A 261 -3.69 21.33 -4.46
N SER A 262 -2.73 21.92 -3.76
CA SER A 262 -2.06 23.13 -4.21
C SER A 262 -1.22 22.83 -5.46
N GLU A 263 -0.94 23.85 -6.29
CA GLU A 263 -0.10 23.64 -7.48
C GLU A 263 1.34 23.17 -7.16
N PRO A 264 2.03 23.69 -6.11
CA PRO A 264 3.35 23.18 -5.72
C PRO A 264 3.34 21.69 -5.34
N ILE A 265 2.37 21.25 -4.53
CA ILE A 265 2.26 19.84 -4.11
C ILE A 265 1.83 18.94 -5.28
N SER A 266 0.89 19.41 -6.12
CA SER A 266 0.53 18.72 -7.36
C SER A 266 1.74 18.53 -8.27
N LYS A 267 2.62 19.54 -8.37
CA LYS A 267 3.86 19.50 -9.16
C LYS A 267 4.86 18.50 -8.59
N LEU A 268 5.08 18.52 -7.27
CA LEU A 268 5.97 17.59 -6.58
C LEU A 268 5.54 16.13 -6.77
N PHE A 269 4.25 15.82 -6.56
CA PHE A 269 3.70 14.49 -6.75
C PHE A 269 3.70 14.05 -8.23
N PHE A 270 3.36 14.97 -9.14
CA PHE A 270 3.37 14.67 -10.57
C PHE A 270 4.78 14.41 -11.11
N TYR A 271 5.80 15.13 -10.63
CA TYR A 271 7.20 14.89 -10.98
C TYR A 271 7.67 13.49 -10.56
N GLN A 272 7.39 13.11 -9.30
CA GLN A 272 7.68 11.77 -8.77
C GLN A 272 6.98 10.66 -9.58
N MET A 273 5.70 10.89 -9.94
CA MET A 273 4.93 9.96 -10.77
C MET A 273 5.48 9.84 -12.19
N CYS A 274 5.96 10.93 -12.79
CA CYS A 274 6.62 10.89 -14.10
C CYS A 274 7.93 10.10 -14.06
N HIS A 275 8.73 10.22 -13.00
CA HIS A 275 9.93 9.37 -12.81
C HIS A 275 9.57 7.89 -12.68
N ALA A 276 8.53 7.55 -11.91
CA ALA A 276 8.03 6.17 -11.81
C ALA A 276 7.59 5.60 -13.16
N VAL A 277 6.80 6.37 -13.92
CA VAL A 277 6.32 5.99 -15.26
C VAL A 277 7.49 5.86 -16.24
N LYS A 278 8.46 6.78 -16.21
CA LYS A 278 9.69 6.70 -17.00
C LYS A 278 10.47 5.43 -16.70
N TYR A 279 10.73 5.13 -15.43
CA TYR A 279 11.43 3.91 -15.03
C TYR A 279 10.74 2.64 -15.54
N LEU A 280 9.41 2.54 -15.38
CA LEU A 280 8.63 1.42 -15.91
C LEU A 280 8.74 1.34 -17.44
N HIS A 281 8.60 2.48 -18.13
CA HIS A 281 8.70 2.56 -19.59
C HIS A 281 10.08 2.12 -20.09
N ASP A 282 11.15 2.54 -19.45
CA ASP A 282 12.53 2.18 -19.80
C ASP A 282 12.81 0.69 -19.56
N LYS A 283 12.09 0.06 -18.62
CA LYS A 283 12.04 -1.41 -18.43
C LYS A 283 11.07 -2.13 -19.39
N GLY A 284 10.47 -1.44 -20.35
CA GLY A 284 9.52 -2.01 -21.31
C GLY A 284 8.12 -2.31 -20.74
N ILE A 285 7.82 -1.81 -19.53
CA ILE A 285 6.56 -2.01 -18.83
C ILE A 285 5.66 -0.78 -19.08
N SER A 286 4.37 -0.98 -19.30
CA SER A 286 3.35 0.08 -19.26
C SER A 286 2.37 -0.22 -18.14
N HIS A 287 1.92 0.83 -17.45
CA HIS A 287 1.10 0.70 -16.24
C HIS A 287 -0.35 0.27 -16.58
N ARG A 288 -0.96 0.91 -17.57
CA ARG A 288 -2.31 0.68 -18.13
C ARG A 288 -3.51 0.98 -17.20
N ASP A 289 -3.32 0.98 -15.88
CA ASP A 289 -4.35 1.36 -14.89
C ASP A 289 -3.88 2.48 -13.96
N LEU A 290 -3.28 3.55 -14.51
CA LEU A 290 -2.76 4.65 -13.67
C LEU A 290 -3.92 5.57 -13.25
N LYS A 291 -4.13 5.68 -11.93
CA LYS A 291 -5.19 6.47 -11.29
C LYS A 291 -4.77 6.81 -9.85
N PRO A 292 -5.38 7.81 -9.18
CA PRO A 292 -4.95 8.23 -7.84
C PRO A 292 -5.07 7.13 -6.78
N ASP A 293 -5.96 6.15 -6.95
CA ASP A 293 -6.10 4.96 -6.10
C ASP A 293 -4.84 4.07 -6.11
N ASN A 294 -4.14 4.02 -7.25
CA ASN A 294 -2.96 3.18 -7.47
C ASN A 294 -1.65 3.95 -7.18
N VAL A 295 -1.76 5.13 -6.56
CA VAL A 295 -0.64 6.00 -6.22
C VAL A 295 -0.64 6.19 -4.71
N LEU A 296 0.43 5.74 -4.06
CA LEU A 296 0.52 5.65 -2.60
C LEU A 296 1.50 6.69 -2.04
N LEU A 297 1.23 7.16 -0.82
CA LEU A 297 2.01 8.18 -0.11
C LEU A 297 2.71 7.57 1.10
N GLU A 298 3.98 7.89 1.31
CA GLU A 298 4.77 7.31 2.41
C GLU A 298 4.24 7.75 3.78
N SER A 299 3.80 9.00 3.90
CA SER A 299 3.28 9.59 5.14
C SER A 299 2.12 10.56 4.91
N SER A 300 1.48 10.99 6.01
CA SER A 300 0.42 12.01 6.02
C SER A 300 0.94 13.45 5.87
N ASN A 301 2.26 13.66 5.88
CA ASN A 301 2.89 14.97 5.64
C ASN A 301 2.46 15.55 4.29
N GLU A 302 2.41 16.87 4.16
CA GLU A 302 2.03 17.54 2.91
C GLU A 302 3.05 17.27 1.79
N GLU A 303 4.35 17.38 2.13
CA GLU A 303 5.47 16.96 1.30
C GLU A 303 5.93 15.56 1.76
N THR A 304 5.88 14.58 0.86
CA THR A 304 6.17 13.17 1.16
C THR A 304 6.56 12.40 -0.11
N LEU A 305 7.19 11.23 0.06
CA LEU A 305 7.53 10.34 -1.05
C LEU A 305 6.25 9.66 -1.58
N LEU A 306 6.11 9.64 -2.90
CA LEU A 306 5.02 9.04 -3.65
C LEU A 306 5.52 7.81 -4.41
N LYS A 307 4.77 6.71 -4.35
CA LYS A 307 5.07 5.50 -5.11
C LYS A 307 3.88 5.02 -5.94
N VAL A 308 4.15 4.67 -7.20
CA VAL A 308 3.17 4.02 -8.08
C VAL A 308 3.10 2.52 -7.73
N SER A 309 1.91 2.04 -7.41
CA SER A 309 1.59 0.64 -7.11
C SER A 309 0.81 0.00 -8.26
N ASP A 310 0.51 -1.29 -8.18
CA ASP A 310 -0.43 -2.00 -9.08
C ASP A 310 -0.02 -2.11 -10.57
N PHE A 311 1.20 -1.70 -10.92
CA PHE A 311 1.80 -1.99 -12.22
C PHE A 311 1.87 -3.52 -12.46
N GLY A 312 1.74 -3.94 -13.73
CA GLY A 312 1.91 -5.34 -14.11
C GLY A 312 0.77 -6.30 -13.69
N LEU A 313 -0.15 -5.91 -12.80
CA LEU A 313 -1.25 -6.78 -12.35
C LEU A 313 -2.17 -7.27 -13.48
N SER A 314 -2.30 -6.50 -14.54
CA SER A 314 -3.02 -6.87 -15.78
C SER A 314 -2.40 -8.05 -16.54
N LYS A 315 -1.25 -8.57 -16.10
CA LYS A 315 -0.61 -9.78 -16.64
C LYS A 315 -1.01 -11.05 -15.86
N PHE A 316 -1.12 -10.92 -14.53
CA PHE A 316 -1.54 -12.02 -13.63
C PHE A 316 -3.06 -12.25 -13.70
N VAL A 317 -3.83 -11.19 -13.96
CA VAL A 317 -5.26 -11.29 -14.28
C VAL A 317 -5.39 -11.51 -15.80
N GLN A 318 -5.40 -12.77 -16.20
CA GLN A 318 -5.28 -13.17 -17.60
C GLN A 318 -6.51 -12.79 -18.46
N ASN A 319 -6.23 -12.43 -19.73
CA ASN A 319 -7.12 -12.17 -20.86
C ASN A 319 -8.02 -10.91 -20.82
N ASP A 320 -7.72 -9.98 -21.74
CA ASP A 320 -8.63 -9.06 -22.44
C ASP A 320 -9.61 -8.16 -21.67
N SER A 321 -9.65 -8.21 -20.34
CA SER A 321 -10.28 -7.17 -19.55
C SER A 321 -9.30 -6.01 -19.34
N VAL A 322 -9.48 -4.94 -20.11
CA VAL A 322 -9.52 -3.59 -19.49
C VAL A 322 -10.37 -3.78 -18.25
N MET A 323 -9.79 -3.62 -17.06
CA MET A 323 -10.41 -4.12 -15.82
C MET A 323 -11.87 -3.68 -15.80
N LYS A 324 -12.77 -4.65 -15.98
CA LYS A 324 -14.21 -4.40 -15.96
C LYS A 324 -14.59 -4.25 -14.50
N THR A 325 -14.24 -3.11 -13.92
CA THR A 325 -14.87 -2.61 -12.71
C THR A 325 -16.35 -2.59 -13.01
N LEU A 326 -17.11 -3.45 -12.35
CA LEU A 326 -18.55 -3.54 -12.54
C LEU A 326 -19.13 -2.15 -12.24
N CYS A 327 -19.92 -1.62 -13.18
CA CYS A 327 -20.57 -0.31 -13.14
C CYS A 327 -19.63 0.91 -13.18
N GLY A 328 -19.35 1.41 -14.39
CA GLY A 328 -18.78 2.75 -14.60
C GLY A 328 -18.10 2.94 -15.96
N THR A 329 -18.07 4.18 -16.46
CA THR A 329 -17.13 4.56 -17.53
C THR A 329 -15.71 4.63 -16.93
N PRO A 330 -14.66 4.02 -17.51
CA PRO A 330 -13.33 4.05 -16.91
C PRO A 330 -12.60 5.37 -17.24
N LEU A 331 -12.83 6.39 -16.39
CA LEU A 331 -12.52 7.80 -16.69
C LEU A 331 -11.03 8.16 -16.87
N TYR A 332 -10.12 7.31 -16.39
CA TYR A 332 -8.66 7.47 -16.54
C TYR A 332 -8.09 6.78 -17.80
N VAL A 333 -8.91 6.05 -18.56
CA VAL A 333 -8.47 5.23 -19.70
C VAL A 333 -8.41 6.06 -20.98
N ALA A 334 -7.36 5.83 -21.78
CA ALA A 334 -7.11 6.56 -23.01
C ALA A 334 -8.13 6.24 -24.13
N PRO A 335 -8.41 7.19 -25.05
CA PRO A 335 -9.41 7.02 -26.12
C PRO A 335 -9.16 5.79 -27.00
N GLU A 336 -7.90 5.52 -27.34
CA GLU A 336 -7.50 4.38 -28.17
C GLU A 336 -7.78 3.01 -27.50
N VAL A 337 -7.81 2.95 -26.17
CA VAL A 337 -8.15 1.74 -25.41
C VAL A 337 -9.66 1.53 -25.39
N LEU A 338 -10.44 2.60 -25.19
CA LEU A 338 -11.91 2.54 -25.27
C LEU A 338 -12.39 2.12 -26.66
N GLN A 339 -11.81 2.68 -27.72
CA GLN A 339 -12.19 2.39 -29.11
C GLN A 339 -11.89 0.95 -29.52
N THR A 340 -10.77 0.37 -29.05
CA THR A 340 -10.38 -1.01 -29.36
C THR A 340 -11.00 -2.06 -28.43
N GLY A 341 -11.81 -1.63 -27.45
CA GLY A 341 -12.31 -2.52 -26.39
C GLY A 341 -11.18 -3.20 -25.60
N GLY A 342 -9.98 -2.60 -25.60
CA GLY A 342 -8.77 -3.16 -25.01
C GLY A 342 -8.02 -4.22 -25.82
N ARG A 343 -8.42 -4.49 -27.07
CA ARG A 343 -7.80 -5.53 -27.92
C ARG A 343 -6.66 -5.02 -28.82
N GLY A 344 -6.27 -3.76 -28.67
CA GLY A 344 -5.17 -3.15 -29.42
C GLY A 344 -3.80 -3.36 -28.78
N ALA A 345 -2.73 -3.24 -29.57
CA ALA A 345 -1.36 -3.19 -29.06
C ALA A 345 -1.16 -1.88 -28.27
N TYR A 346 -1.29 -1.96 -26.94
CA TYR A 346 -1.09 -0.83 -26.03
C TYR A 346 0.29 -0.21 -26.19
N THR A 347 0.35 1.09 -26.45
CA THR A 347 1.60 1.85 -26.43
C THR A 347 1.79 2.50 -25.05
N LYS A 348 3.04 2.85 -24.72
CA LYS A 348 3.41 3.68 -23.56
C LYS A 348 2.58 4.98 -23.42
N LYS A 349 1.98 5.48 -24.51
CA LYS A 349 1.19 6.72 -24.54
C LYS A 349 -0.11 6.63 -23.74
N VAL A 350 -0.63 5.43 -23.43
CA VAL A 350 -1.84 5.30 -22.60
C VAL A 350 -1.60 5.84 -21.18
N ASP A 351 -0.42 5.59 -20.61
CA ASP A 351 -0.06 6.08 -19.28
C ASP A 351 0.09 7.61 -19.26
N ILE A 352 0.49 8.22 -20.38
CA ILE A 352 0.59 9.69 -20.54
C ILE A 352 -0.80 10.35 -20.51
N TRP A 353 -1.82 9.70 -21.09
CA TRP A 353 -3.20 10.18 -20.96
C TRP A 353 -3.66 10.12 -19.50
N SER A 354 -3.43 8.98 -18.85
CA SER A 354 -3.79 8.79 -17.44
C SER A 354 -3.08 9.79 -16.51
N LEU A 355 -1.80 10.09 -16.76
CA LEU A 355 -1.07 11.18 -16.10
C LEU A 355 -1.79 12.54 -16.27
N GLY A 356 -2.29 12.84 -17.47
CA GLY A 356 -3.08 14.04 -17.75
C GLY A 356 -4.39 14.11 -16.93
N VAL A 357 -5.11 12.99 -16.81
CA VAL A 357 -6.34 12.91 -16.01
C VAL A 357 -6.04 13.03 -14.51
N VAL A 358 -4.99 12.36 -14.02
CA VAL A 358 -4.53 12.46 -12.63
C VAL A 358 -4.13 13.89 -12.28
N LEU A 359 -3.33 14.56 -13.13
CA LEU A 359 -2.92 15.95 -12.90
C LEU A 359 -4.11 16.92 -12.88
N PHE A 360 -5.07 16.73 -13.79
CA PHE A 360 -6.32 17.50 -13.77
C PHE A 360 -7.06 17.34 -12.44
N THR A 361 -7.14 16.10 -11.94
CA THR A 361 -7.86 15.76 -10.70
C THR A 361 -7.13 16.31 -9.46
N CYS A 362 -5.80 16.23 -9.40
CA CYS A 362 -5.00 16.87 -8.34
C CYS A 362 -5.28 18.38 -8.23
N LEU A 363 -5.26 19.11 -9.35
CA LEU A 363 -5.37 20.57 -9.38
C LEU A 363 -6.79 21.12 -9.21
N SER A 364 -7.82 20.28 -9.40
CA SER A 364 -9.22 20.72 -9.38
C SER A 364 -10.12 20.04 -8.35
N GLY A 365 -9.76 18.84 -7.90
CA GLY A 365 -10.68 17.99 -7.13
C GLY A 365 -11.75 17.30 -7.97
N THR A 366 -11.76 17.53 -9.29
CA THR A 366 -12.79 17.02 -10.21
C THR A 366 -12.17 16.26 -11.36
N LEU A 367 -12.97 15.43 -12.03
CA LEU A 367 -12.54 14.70 -13.22
C LEU A 367 -12.74 15.56 -14.49
N PRO A 368 -11.85 15.44 -15.51
CA PRO A 368 -12.00 16.16 -16.77
C PRO A 368 -13.18 15.65 -17.61
N PHE A 369 -13.66 14.44 -17.33
CA PHE A 369 -14.77 13.79 -18.01
C PHE A 369 -15.75 13.24 -16.96
N SER A 370 -17.03 13.56 -17.06
CA SER A 370 -18.11 12.98 -16.23
C SER A 370 -19.41 12.92 -17.01
N ASP A 371 -20.23 11.89 -16.78
CA ASP A 371 -21.58 11.76 -17.36
C ASP A 371 -22.50 12.94 -16.94
N ASP A 372 -22.19 13.60 -15.80
CA ASP A 372 -22.87 14.80 -15.29
C ASP A 372 -22.76 16.02 -16.22
N PHE A 373 -21.82 16.02 -17.17
CA PHE A 373 -21.61 17.15 -18.10
C PHE A 373 -22.56 17.11 -19.32
N GLY A 374 -23.61 16.28 -19.27
CA GLY A 374 -24.71 16.24 -20.26
C GLY A 374 -24.39 15.52 -21.58
N THR A 375 -23.14 15.10 -21.77
CA THR A 375 -22.71 14.16 -22.81
C THR A 375 -22.12 12.94 -22.10
N PRO A 376 -22.30 11.69 -22.56
CA PRO A 376 -21.65 10.55 -21.93
C PRO A 376 -20.12 10.72 -21.84
N ALA A 377 -19.52 10.42 -20.69
CA ALA A 377 -18.09 10.58 -20.45
C ALA A 377 -17.24 9.78 -21.44
N SER A 378 -17.73 8.62 -21.88
CA SER A 378 -17.10 7.81 -22.93
C SER A 378 -16.98 8.55 -24.27
N GLU A 379 -18.00 9.33 -24.65
CA GLU A 379 -17.96 10.17 -25.85
C GLU A 379 -17.11 11.43 -25.66
N GLN A 380 -17.06 11.99 -24.45
CA GLN A 380 -16.15 13.08 -24.13
C GLN A 380 -14.69 12.64 -24.27
N ILE A 381 -14.33 11.47 -23.73
CA ILE A 381 -12.99 10.87 -23.82
C ILE A 381 -12.63 10.63 -25.30
N LYS A 382 -13.49 9.91 -26.05
CA LYS A 382 -13.27 9.62 -27.48
C LYS A 382 -12.95 10.87 -28.33
N HIS A 383 -13.52 12.02 -27.97
CA HIS A 383 -13.35 13.29 -28.69
C HIS A 383 -12.43 14.29 -27.98
N GLY A 384 -11.81 13.95 -26.85
CA GLY A 384 -10.95 14.85 -26.07
C GLY A 384 -11.66 16.09 -25.53
N ARG A 385 -12.97 16.01 -25.26
CA ARG A 385 -13.82 17.15 -24.88
C ARG A 385 -13.87 17.33 -23.37
N PHE A 386 -12.98 18.15 -22.83
CA PHE A 386 -12.99 18.58 -21.42
C PHE A 386 -12.90 20.10 -21.30
N ARG A 387 -13.19 20.66 -20.12
CA ARG A 387 -13.14 22.11 -19.85
C ARG A 387 -12.58 22.40 -18.46
N PHE A 388 -11.84 23.50 -18.35
CA PHE A 388 -11.33 24.05 -17.09
C PHE A 388 -12.40 24.93 -16.40
N SER A 389 -13.59 24.38 -16.16
CA SER A 389 -14.76 25.13 -15.66
C SER A 389 -14.75 25.39 -14.15
N HIS A 390 -14.09 24.53 -13.37
CA HIS A 390 -14.05 24.63 -11.90
C HIS A 390 -13.35 25.92 -11.43
N PRO A 391 -13.84 26.63 -10.39
CA PRO A 391 -13.26 27.91 -9.97
C PRO A 391 -11.78 27.87 -9.56
N THR A 392 -11.24 26.71 -9.15
CA THR A 392 -9.82 26.56 -8.81
C THR A 392 -8.89 26.90 -9.97
N TRP A 393 -9.30 26.64 -11.22
CA TRP A 393 -8.50 26.90 -12.41
C TRP A 393 -8.12 28.37 -12.62
N LYS A 394 -8.83 29.32 -11.97
CA LYS A 394 -8.43 30.74 -11.93
C LYS A 394 -7.12 31.00 -11.17
N LYS A 395 -6.70 30.08 -10.31
CA LYS A 395 -5.46 30.15 -9.51
C LYS A 395 -4.34 29.25 -10.06
N VAL A 396 -4.65 28.39 -11.03
CA VAL A 396 -3.70 27.44 -11.61
C VAL A 396 -2.98 28.08 -12.79
N SER A 397 -1.67 27.84 -12.90
CA SER A 397 -0.85 28.46 -13.94
C SER A 397 -1.22 28.01 -15.35
N GLN A 398 -1.01 28.91 -16.33
CA GLN A 398 -1.18 28.56 -17.74
C GLN A 398 -0.23 27.44 -18.18
N ARG A 399 0.94 27.29 -17.54
CA ARG A 399 1.89 26.20 -17.82
C ARG A 399 1.30 24.84 -17.45
N ALA A 400 0.63 24.72 -16.31
CA ALA A 400 -0.04 23.49 -15.89
C ALA A 400 -1.19 23.11 -16.86
N THR A 401 -2.06 24.07 -17.19
CA THR A 401 -3.21 23.79 -18.07
C THR A 401 -2.79 23.52 -19.52
N THR A 402 -1.67 24.08 -19.99
CA THR A 402 -1.07 23.71 -21.28
C THR A 402 -0.56 22.27 -21.26
N LEU A 403 0.21 21.87 -20.23
CA LEU A 403 0.72 20.50 -20.12
C LEU A 403 -0.41 19.45 -20.06
N ILE A 404 -1.51 19.74 -19.35
CA ILE A 404 -2.71 18.89 -19.36
C ILE A 404 -3.29 18.74 -20.77
N LYS A 405 -3.41 19.84 -21.54
CA LYS A 405 -3.90 19.78 -22.93
C LYS A 405 -3.00 18.93 -23.84
N GLU A 406 -1.69 19.00 -23.65
CA GLU A 406 -0.71 18.20 -24.41
C GLU A 406 -0.84 16.70 -24.10
N MET A 407 -1.02 16.34 -22.83
CA MET A 407 -1.23 14.95 -22.41
C MET A 407 -2.61 14.39 -22.81
N LEU A 408 -3.66 15.21 -22.79
CA LEU A 408 -5.03 14.82 -23.17
C LEU A 408 -5.31 14.98 -24.67
N ILE A 409 -4.29 14.85 -25.52
CA ILE A 409 -4.45 14.70 -26.97
C ILE A 409 -4.97 13.30 -27.30
N VAL A 410 -6.05 13.23 -28.09
CA VAL A 410 -6.71 11.98 -28.51
C VAL A 410 -5.78 11.10 -29.36
N ASP A 411 -5.08 11.69 -30.32
CA ASP A 411 -4.12 10.98 -31.18
C ASP A 411 -2.84 10.61 -30.39
N PRO A 412 -2.58 9.32 -30.10
CA PRO A 412 -1.43 8.91 -29.29
C PRO A 412 -0.09 9.20 -29.97
N LYS A 413 -0.06 9.42 -31.30
CA LYS A 413 1.18 9.80 -32.02
C LYS A 413 1.57 11.25 -31.75
N LYS A 414 0.60 12.11 -31.41
CA LYS A 414 0.79 13.54 -31.10
C LYS A 414 0.93 13.83 -29.61
N ARG A 415 0.45 12.92 -28.76
CA ARG A 415 0.65 12.96 -27.30
C ARG A 415 2.16 12.89 -26.97
N PRO A 416 2.70 13.63 -25.99
CA PRO A 416 4.14 13.62 -25.64
C PRO A 416 4.62 12.25 -25.13
N THR A 417 5.94 12.04 -25.03
CA THR A 417 6.53 10.97 -24.20
C THR A 417 6.68 11.45 -22.75
N VAL A 418 6.99 10.54 -21.82
CA VAL A 418 7.27 10.92 -20.43
C VAL A 418 8.53 11.79 -20.31
N ASP A 419 9.53 11.57 -21.16
CA ASP A 419 10.73 12.41 -21.26
C ASP A 419 10.40 13.84 -21.74
N ASP A 420 9.45 13.99 -22.66
CA ASP A 420 8.97 15.31 -23.11
C ASP A 420 8.18 16.02 -21.99
N VAL A 421 7.34 15.28 -21.26
CA VAL A 421 6.59 15.78 -20.10
C VAL A 421 7.54 16.28 -19.00
N LEU A 422 8.59 15.51 -18.67
CA LEU A 422 9.62 15.90 -17.70
C LEU A 422 10.38 17.17 -18.11
N LYS A 423 10.54 17.43 -19.42
CA LYS A 423 11.17 18.64 -19.98
C LYS A 423 10.25 19.86 -20.03
N SER A 424 8.97 19.72 -19.67
CA SER A 424 7.98 20.80 -19.74
C SER A 424 8.35 22.03 -18.89
N SER A 425 7.94 23.22 -19.36
CA SER A 425 8.20 24.49 -18.65
C SER A 425 7.48 24.62 -17.28
N TRP A 426 6.57 23.70 -16.98
CA TRP A 426 5.87 23.63 -15.69
C TRP A 426 6.70 22.91 -14.61
N LEU A 427 7.46 21.87 -14.99
CA LEU A 427 8.32 21.08 -14.11
C LEU A 427 9.72 21.67 -13.91
N LYS A 428 10.11 22.66 -14.72
CA LYS A 428 11.32 23.47 -14.52
C LYS A 428 11.16 24.43 -13.33
N ASP A 429 11.28 23.88 -12.12
CA ASP A 429 11.10 24.54 -10.83
C ASP A 429 12.15 24.05 -9.83
N ASN A 430 13.17 24.88 -9.56
CA ASN A 430 14.33 24.48 -8.77
C ASN A 430 14.01 24.15 -7.31
N GLU A 431 12.94 24.71 -6.74
CA GLU A 431 12.54 24.39 -5.36
C GLU A 431 11.89 23.00 -5.31
N MET A 432 10.94 22.75 -6.22
CA MET A 432 10.29 21.44 -6.35
C MET A 432 11.32 20.36 -6.69
N LEU A 433 12.25 20.62 -7.61
CA LEU A 433 13.32 19.67 -7.98
C LEU A 433 14.23 19.33 -6.79
N ARG A 434 14.60 20.32 -5.95
CA ARG A 434 15.39 20.08 -4.73
C ARG A 434 14.64 19.19 -3.74
N LYS A 435 13.35 19.48 -3.50
CA LYS A 435 12.47 18.68 -2.62
C LYS A 435 12.31 17.25 -3.15
N ALA A 436 12.07 17.09 -4.45
CA ALA A 436 11.95 15.79 -5.10
C ALA A 436 13.25 14.97 -4.99
N LYS A 437 14.41 15.54 -5.33
CA LYS A 437 15.71 14.85 -5.23
C LYS A 437 15.99 14.38 -3.79
N ALA A 438 15.70 15.21 -2.79
CA ALA A 438 15.87 14.86 -1.38
C ALA A 438 14.95 13.71 -0.94
N LEU A 439 13.65 13.76 -1.27
CA LEU A 439 12.69 12.69 -0.96
C LEU A 439 13.02 11.38 -1.69
N MET A 440 13.41 11.47 -2.96
CA MET A 440 13.75 10.31 -3.80
C MET A 440 15.15 9.73 -3.52
N GLN A 441 15.95 10.36 -2.66
CA GLN A 441 17.34 9.98 -2.35
C GLN A 441 18.22 9.83 -3.62
N LEU A 442 17.97 10.67 -4.64
CA LEU A 442 18.80 10.70 -5.84
C LEU A 442 20.10 11.45 -5.52
N ASN A 443 21.24 10.80 -5.76
CA ASN A 443 22.56 11.40 -5.55
C ASN A 443 22.68 12.73 -6.31
N THR A 444 23.25 13.74 -5.65
CA THR A 444 23.36 15.11 -6.17
C THR A 444 24.37 15.29 -7.30
N MET A 445 25.04 14.22 -7.75
CA MET A 445 26.12 14.27 -8.74
C MET A 445 25.67 14.61 -10.16
N ASP A 446 24.40 14.39 -10.51
CA ASP A 446 23.84 14.73 -11.84
C ASP A 446 23.54 16.25 -12.00
N ILE A 447 24.07 17.12 -11.14
CA ILE A 447 23.85 18.58 -11.21
C ILE A 447 24.97 19.28 -11.99
N ASP A 448 26.22 18.83 -11.82
CA ASP A 448 27.39 19.55 -12.35
C ASP A 448 27.49 19.41 -13.90
N GLU A 449 27.06 18.28 -14.48
CA GLU A 449 27.09 18.08 -15.94
C GLU A 449 26.01 18.88 -16.70
N GLU A 450 24.87 19.23 -16.09
CA GLU A 450 23.88 20.09 -16.75
C GLU A 450 24.19 21.59 -16.56
N GLU A 451 24.72 22.03 -15.41
CA GLU A 451 25.06 23.46 -15.21
C GLU A 451 26.27 23.92 -16.05
N GLU A 452 27.32 23.10 -16.22
CA GLU A 452 28.45 23.47 -17.10
C GLU A 452 28.04 23.69 -18.56
N ASN A 453 27.03 22.98 -19.05
CA ASN A 453 26.57 23.08 -20.44
C ASN A 453 25.82 24.38 -20.78
N PHE A 454 25.38 25.16 -19.78
CA PHE A 454 24.72 26.46 -20.00
C PHE A 454 25.66 27.67 -19.92
N LEU A 455 26.91 27.50 -19.47
CA LEU A 455 27.85 28.60 -19.21
C LEU A 455 28.88 28.86 -20.32
N GLN A 456 28.82 28.18 -21.47
CA GLN A 456 29.73 28.47 -22.59
C GLN A 456 29.51 29.90 -23.15
N PRO A 457 30.52 30.79 -23.10
CA PRO A 457 30.38 32.15 -23.64
C PRO A 457 30.28 32.13 -25.17
N PRO A 458 29.61 33.14 -25.78
CA PRO A 458 29.36 33.15 -27.21
C PRO A 458 30.66 33.16 -28.02
N LYS A 459 30.85 32.13 -28.86
CA LYS A 459 32.00 32.00 -29.76
C LYS A 459 32.13 33.25 -30.63
N LYS A 460 33.22 34.01 -30.46
CA LYS A 460 33.55 35.16 -31.31
C LYS A 460 33.59 34.72 -32.77
N ARG A 461 32.75 35.33 -33.60
CA ARG A 461 32.68 35.10 -35.04
C ARG A 461 33.95 35.65 -35.68
N ALA A 462 34.90 34.78 -36.02
CA ALA A 462 36.09 35.16 -36.75
C ALA A 462 35.69 35.73 -38.12
N ARG A 463 36.08 36.98 -38.40
CA ARG A 463 35.97 37.56 -39.74
C ARG A 463 37.03 36.90 -40.63
N ARG A 464 36.58 36.34 -41.75
CA ARG A 464 37.33 36.26 -43.01
C ARG A 464 36.61 37.15 -44.00
#